data_AF-D6TV14-F1
#
_entry.id   AF-D6TV14-F1
#
_cell.length_a   1.000
_cell.length_b   1.000
_cell.length_c   1.000
_cell.angle_alpha   90.00
_cell.angle_beta   90.00
_cell.angle_gamma   90.00
#
_symmetry.space_group_name_H-M   'P 1'
#
loop_
_entity.id
_entity.type
_entity.pdbx_description
1 polymer ?
#
loop_
_entity_poly.entity_id
_entity_poly.type
_entity_poly.pdbx_seq_one_letter_code
_entity_poly.pdbx_strand_id
1 'polypeptide(L)'
;METSQYQVYNEGGVVKSILIVEDDPVLGNLLLETFQEETTYQGYLTSSGERALMMLSTITPALFLLDYHLPGMNGLELADHLRRREGGKPRFREEPLRFFPF
;
A
#
# COMPACT_ATOMS: atom_id res chain seq x y z
N MET A 1 -35.01 13.18 22.12
CA MET A 1 -34.64 13.72 20.80
C MET A 1 -33.36 14.49 21.00
N GLU A 2 -32.21 13.91 20.61
CA GLU A 2 -30.99 14.68 20.41
C GLU A 2 -30.06 13.83 19.52
N THR A 3 -30.27 13.95 18.21
CA THR A 3 -29.40 13.39 17.19
C THR A 3 -28.26 14.39 16.98
N SER A 4 -27.18 14.21 17.74
CA SER A 4 -25.98 15.04 17.58
C SER A 4 -25.20 14.62 16.34
N GLN A 5 -25.03 15.61 15.48
CA GLN A 5 -24.42 15.57 14.16
C GLN A 5 -22.94 15.17 14.24
N TYR A 6 -22.61 13.93 13.87
CA TYR A 6 -21.27 13.62 13.38
C TYR A 6 -21.27 13.84 11.87
N GLN A 7 -21.13 15.10 11.46
CA GLN A 7 -20.56 15.40 10.16
C GLN A 7 -19.07 15.04 10.25
N VAL A 8 -18.69 13.93 9.61
CA VAL A 8 -17.29 13.61 9.37
C VAL A 8 -16.74 14.72 8.47
N TYR A 9 -15.98 15.64 9.07
CA TYR A 9 -15.22 16.63 8.33
C TYR A 9 -14.18 15.89 7.49
N ASN A 10 -14.49 15.65 6.21
CA ASN A 10 -13.48 15.31 5.23
C ASN A 10 -12.62 16.56 5.02
N GLU A 11 -11.56 16.69 5.80
CA GLU A 11 -10.47 17.64 5.55
C GLU A 11 -9.79 17.27 4.23
N GLY A 12 -10.36 17.66 3.08
CA GLY A 12 -9.72 17.54 1.76
C GLY A 12 -8.95 16.24 1.51
N GLY A 13 -9.52 15.10 1.94
CA GLY A 13 -8.76 13.88 2.21
C GLY A 13 -8.00 13.39 0.99
N VAL A 14 -6.67 13.57 0.99
CA VAL A 14 -5.82 12.96 -0.03
C VAL A 14 -5.98 11.46 0.11
N VAL A 15 -6.61 10.83 -0.88
CA VAL A 15 -6.70 9.38 -0.98
C VAL A 15 -5.28 8.84 -1.01
N LYS A 16 -4.88 8.16 0.06
CA LYS A 16 -3.54 7.57 0.15
C LYS A 16 -3.52 6.31 -0.71
N SER A 17 -2.40 6.05 -1.37
CA SER A 17 -2.25 4.85 -2.18
C SER A 17 -1.41 3.78 -1.51
N ILE A 18 -1.70 2.52 -1.82
CA ILE A 18 -0.88 1.36 -1.48
C ILE A 18 -0.39 0.70 -2.77
N LEU A 19 0.90 0.37 -2.84
CA LEU A 19 1.48 -0.40 -3.94
C LEU A 19 1.77 -1.82 -3.48
N ILE A 20 1.10 -2.79 -4.09
CA ILE A 20 1.26 -4.22 -3.87
C ILE A 20 2.13 -4.77 -5.00
N VAL A 21 3.19 -5.49 -4.63
CA VAL A 21 4.13 -6.13 -5.56
C VAL A 21 4.09 -7.63 -5.31
N GLU A 22 3.40 -8.35 -6.19
CA GLU A 22 3.06 -9.77 -6.03
C GLU A 22 2.95 -10.39 -7.44
N ASP A 23 3.69 -11.46 -7.71
CA ASP A 23 3.76 -12.08 -9.03
C ASP A 23 2.69 -13.17 -9.22
N ASP A 24 2.11 -13.71 -8.14
CA ASP A 24 0.92 -14.54 -8.20
C ASP A 24 -0.34 -13.67 -8.44
N PRO A 25 -0.99 -13.76 -9.61
CA PRO A 25 -2.13 -12.91 -9.93
C PRO A 25 -3.35 -13.20 -9.05
N VAL A 26 -3.51 -14.42 -8.53
CA VAL A 26 -4.66 -14.76 -7.67
C VAL A 26 -4.47 -14.11 -6.31
N LEU A 27 -3.30 -14.27 -5.70
CA LEU A 27 -2.99 -13.67 -4.40
C LEU A 27 -2.97 -12.14 -4.49
N GLY A 28 -2.36 -11.58 -5.54
CA GLY A 28 -2.28 -10.14 -5.76
C GLY A 28 -3.66 -9.49 -5.87
N ASN A 29 -4.59 -10.10 -6.62
CA ASN A 29 -5.96 -9.59 -6.73
C ASN A 29 -6.73 -9.72 -5.40
N LEU A 30 -6.60 -10.84 -4.70
CA LEU A 30 -7.23 -11.02 -3.39
C LEU A 30 -6.79 -9.94 -2.39
N LEU A 31 -5.49 -9.66 -2.34
CA LEU A 31 -4.95 -8.60 -1.48
C LEU A 31 -5.49 -7.23 -1.89
N LEU A 32 -5.51 -6.93 -3.20
CA LEU A 32 -6.01 -5.67 -3.72
C LEU A 32 -7.48 -5.44 -3.34
N GLU A 33 -8.33 -6.45 -3.55
CA GLU A 33 -9.76 -6.43 -3.19
C GLU A 33 -9.92 -6.22 -1.68
N THR A 34 -9.21 -7.01 -0.87
CA THR A 34 -9.26 -6.89 0.60
C THR A 34 -8.90 -5.48 1.08
N PHE A 35 -7.85 -4.87 0.52
CA PHE A 35 -7.47 -3.50 0.90
C PHE A 35 -8.49 -2.45 0.46
N GLN A 36 -9.12 -2.63 -0.70
CA GLN A 36 -10.12 -1.71 -1.21
C GLN A 36 -11.45 -1.79 -0.45
N GLU A 37 -11.79 -2.97 0.08
CA GLU A 37 -12.99 -3.18 0.90
C GLU A 37 -12.79 -2.68 2.34
N GLU A 38 -11.64 -2.98 2.94
CA GLU A 38 -11.39 -2.71 4.36
C GLU A 38 -10.79 -1.32 4.64
N THR A 39 -10.35 -0.61 3.61
CA THR A 39 -9.65 0.68 3.78
C THR A 39 -10.03 1.72 2.74
N THR A 40 -9.75 2.99 3.02
CA THR A 40 -9.91 4.09 2.06
C THR A 40 -8.70 4.28 1.14
N TYR A 41 -7.73 3.35 1.16
CA TYR A 41 -6.54 3.46 0.33
C TYR A 41 -6.82 3.06 -1.13
N GLN A 42 -6.27 3.82 -2.07
CA GLN A 42 -6.25 3.42 -3.48
C GLN A 42 -5.16 2.35 -3.69
N GLY A 43 -5.57 1.12 -3.94
CA GLY A 43 -4.65 0.04 -4.27
C GLY A 43 -4.14 0.07 -5.71
N TYR A 44 -2.87 -0.27 -5.88
CA TYR A 44 -2.19 -0.53 -7.14
C TYR A 44 -1.46 -1.88 -7.04
N LEU A 45 -1.59 -2.72 -8.06
CA LEU A 45 -0.93 -4.02 -8.14
C LEU A 45 0.07 -4.07 -9.29
N THR A 46 1.24 -4.66 -9.05
CA THR A 46 2.24 -4.94 -10.07
C THR A 46 2.94 -6.27 -9.78
N SER A 47 3.39 -6.95 -10.82
CA SER A 47 3.94 -8.32 -10.74
C SER A 47 5.46 -8.41 -10.71
N SER A 48 6.17 -7.27 -10.65
CA SER A 48 7.63 -7.26 -10.55
C SER A 48 8.15 -6.01 -9.87
N GLY A 49 9.35 -6.12 -9.28
CA GLY A 49 10.03 -5.00 -8.62
C GLY A 49 10.43 -3.89 -9.59
N GLU A 50 10.85 -4.22 -10.82
CA GLU A 50 11.19 -3.23 -11.85
C GLU A 50 9.98 -2.38 -12.22
N ARG A 51 8.82 -3.01 -12.41
CA ARG A 51 7.57 -2.31 -12.68
C ARG A 51 7.15 -1.44 -11.50
N ALA A 52 7.32 -1.93 -10.27
CA ALA A 52 7.09 -1.14 -9.07
C ALA A 52 7.95 0.14 -9.05
N LEU A 53 9.25 0.02 -9.32
CA LEU A 53 10.18 1.16 -9.38
C LEU A 53 9.82 2.17 -10.49
N MET A 54 9.33 1.69 -11.64
CA MET A 54 8.82 2.55 -12.72
C MET A 54 7.56 3.32 -12.30
N MET A 55 6.61 2.67 -11.64
CA MET A 55 5.37 3.31 -11.17
C MET A 55 5.63 4.46 -10.21
N LEU A 56 6.71 4.44 -9.43
CA LEU A 56 7.09 5.53 -8.53
C LEU A 56 7.48 6.84 -9.23
N SER A 57 7.54 6.88 -10.56
CA SER A 57 7.61 8.13 -11.31
C SER A 57 6.26 8.84 -11.44
N THR A 58 5.15 8.11 -11.30
CA THR A 58 3.78 8.62 -11.50
C THR A 58 2.94 8.58 -10.24
N ILE A 59 3.26 7.69 -9.29
CA ILE A 59 2.55 7.56 -8.02
C ILE A 59 3.51 7.73 -6.83
N THR A 60 2.97 8.20 -5.70
CA THR A 60 3.69 8.27 -4.42
C THR A 60 2.91 7.45 -3.38
N PRO A 61 3.14 6.13 -3.31
CA PRO A 61 2.45 5.26 -2.35
C PRO A 61 2.76 5.66 -0.92
N ALA A 62 1.74 5.65 -0.07
CA ALA A 62 1.89 5.80 1.37
C ALA A 62 2.33 4.49 2.04
N LEU A 63 2.13 3.35 1.37
CA LEU A 63 2.46 2.01 1.85
C LEU A 63 2.89 1.10 0.69
N PHE A 64 3.81 0.19 0.97
CA PHE A 64 4.24 -0.86 0.06
C PHE A 64 3.97 -2.22 0.71
N LEU A 65 3.41 -3.16 -0.04
CA LEU A 65 3.31 -4.57 0.31
C LEU A 65 4.12 -5.35 -0.72
N LEU A 66 5.18 -6.02 -0.29
CA LEU A 66 6.14 -6.66 -1.18
C LEU A 66 6.17 -8.15 -0.91
N ASP A 67 5.96 -8.97 -1.94
CA ASP A 67 6.35 -10.37 -1.88
C ASP A 67 7.89 -10.49 -1.81
N TYR A 68 8.35 -11.52 -1.12
CA TYR A 68 9.75 -11.85 -1.04
C TYR A 68 10.25 -12.48 -2.35
N HIS A 69 9.48 -13.37 -2.99
CA HIS A 69 9.89 -14.17 -4.13
C HIS A 69 9.48 -13.56 -5.47
N LEU A 70 9.93 -12.34 -5.73
CA LEU A 70 9.66 -11.67 -6.99
C LEU A 70 10.62 -12.10 -8.11
N PRO A 71 10.16 -12.10 -9.38
CA PRO A 71 11.02 -12.33 -10.53
C PRO A 71 12.01 -11.17 -10.72
N GLY A 72 13.28 -11.49 -10.98
CA GLY A 72 14.33 -10.51 -11.27
C GLY A 72 15.06 -9.99 -10.03
N MET A 73 14.32 -9.47 -9.04
CA MET A 73 14.84 -9.04 -7.74
C MET A 73 13.93 -9.54 -6.62
N ASN A 74 14.46 -9.80 -5.43
CA ASN A 74 13.63 -10.17 -4.29
C ASN A 74 13.04 -8.94 -3.56
N GLY A 75 12.07 -9.17 -2.68
CA GLY A 75 11.39 -8.10 -1.93
C GLY A 75 12.31 -7.26 -1.04
N LEU A 76 13.42 -7.81 -0.52
CA LEU A 76 14.38 -7.06 0.28
C LEU A 76 15.24 -6.13 -0.57
N GLU A 77 15.72 -6.61 -1.73
CA GLU A 77 16.45 -5.79 -2.70
C GLU A 77 15.59 -4.61 -3.17
N LEU A 78 14.32 -4.89 -3.50
CA LEU A 78 13.35 -3.85 -3.82
C LEU A 78 13.18 -2.85 -2.68
N ALA A 79 13.00 -3.32 -1.44
CA ALA A 79 12.89 -2.45 -0.28
C ALA A 79 14.13 -1.54 -0.11
N ASP A 80 15.33 -2.07 -0.36
CA ASP A 80 16.56 -1.27 -0.33
C ASP A 80 16.59 -0.20 -1.42
N HIS A 81 16.16 -0.51 -2.63
CA HIS A 81 15.99 0.48 -3.70
C HIS A 81 15.03 1.59 -3.31
N LEU A 82 13.89 1.25 -2.69
CA LEU A 82 12.89 2.21 -2.22
C LEU A 82 13.47 3.14 -1.14
N ARG A 83 14.18 2.59 -0.15
CA ARG A 83 14.79 3.35 0.95
C ARG A 83 15.81 4.39 0.46
N ARG A 84 16.63 4.02 -0.53
CA ARG A 84 17.64 4.90 -1.11
C ARG A 84 17.00 6.08 -1.87
N ARG A 85 15.83 5.85 -2.47
CA ARG A 85 15.09 6.87 -3.22
C ARG A 85 14.36 7.88 -2.33
N GLU A 86 13.77 7.42 -1.23
CA GLU A 86 13.03 8.25 -0.26
C GLU A 86 13.93 9.04 0.72
N GLY A 87 15.24 9.13 0.47
CA GLY A 87 16.15 9.90 1.35
C GLY A 87 16.35 9.29 2.75
N GLY A 88 16.16 7.97 2.90
CA GLY A 88 16.58 7.24 4.10
C GLY A 88 15.64 7.30 5.31
N LYS A 89 14.36 7.65 5.15
CA LYS A 89 13.37 7.50 6.24
C LYS A 89 12.16 6.70 5.79
N PRO A 90 12.24 5.37 5.73
CA PRO A 90 11.03 4.60 5.70
C PRO A 90 10.31 4.77 7.04
N ARG A 91 9.13 5.38 7.03
CA ARG A 91 8.23 5.32 8.19
C ARG A 91 7.44 4.02 8.08
N PHE A 92 8.14 2.88 8.19
CA PHE A 92 7.49 1.61 8.49
C PHE A 92 6.84 1.81 9.86
N ARG A 93 5.55 2.08 9.87
CA ARG A 93 4.78 1.92 11.07
C ARG A 93 4.44 0.45 11.12
N GLU A 94 5.05 -0.28 12.05
CA GLU A 94 4.41 -1.46 12.60
C GLU A 94 3.15 -0.97 13.32
N GLU A 95 2.11 -0.65 12.55
CA GLU A 95 0.79 -0.45 13.16
C GLU A 95 0.41 -1.82 13.72
N PRO A 96 0.18 -1.96 15.05
CA PRO A 96 -0.26 -3.23 15.60
C PRO A 96 -1.53 -3.64 14.88
N LEU A 97 -1.60 -4.91 14.43
CA LEU A 97 -2.76 -5.51 13.76
C LEU A 97 -4.03 -5.12 14.52
N ARG A 98 -4.76 -4.13 14.01
CA ARG A 98 -6.08 -3.77 14.52
C ARG A 98 -7.05 -4.75 13.93
N PHE A 99 -7.47 -5.71 14.76
CA PHE A 99 -8.64 -6.53 14.47
C PHE A 99 -9.86 -5.60 14.43
N PHE A 100 -10.52 -5.51 13.28
CA PHE A 100 -11.87 -4.95 13.17
C PHE A 100 -12.85 -6.12 13.31
N PRO A 101 -13.51 -6.30 14.46
CA PRO A 101 -14.59 -7.27 14.56
C PRO A 101 -15.81 -6.77 13.77
N PHE A 102 -16.47 -7.73 13.11
CA PHE A 102 -17.75 -7.60 12.43
C PHE A 102 -18.87 -7.14 13.37
#